data_AF-R9MTE7-F1
#
_entry.id   AF-R9MTE7-F1
#
_cell.length_a   1.000
_cell.length_b   1.000
_cell.length_c   1.000
_cell.angle_alpha   90.00
_cell.angle_beta   90.00
_cell.angle_gamma   90.00
#
_symmetry.space_group_name_H-M   'P 1'
#
loop_
_entity.id
_entity.type
_entity.pdbx_description
1 polymer ?
#
loop_
_entity_poly.entity_id
_entity_poly.type
_entity_poly.pdbx_seq_one_letter_code
_entity_poly.pdbx_strand_id
1 'polypeptide(L)'
;MRKIRKGVCIIVLWGMIFTGCASSGGGKSVPSNAMGILWGKDYEKSYWPENEMASLIPEPEFDLGRVEWESEYGFAVSVAEIHEGEFNKYAAACYQKGFNINYQKGSAFFCADNKEGYHLILKTGENDIMYVRMDSPWRCGNDWNVREIHN
;
A
#
# COMPACT_ATOMS: atom_id res chain seq x y z
N MET A 1 -54.86 14.82 -5.33
CA MET A 1 -55.10 14.13 -6.62
C MET A 1 -53.81 13.47 -7.07
N ARG A 2 -53.80 12.14 -7.21
CA ARG A 2 -52.64 11.33 -7.65
C ARG A 2 -52.59 11.34 -9.18
N LYS A 3 -51.41 11.44 -9.80
CA LYS A 3 -51.21 11.00 -11.19
C LYS A 3 -50.12 9.95 -11.25
N ILE A 4 -50.49 8.83 -11.84
CA ILE A 4 -49.77 7.56 -11.94
C ILE A 4 -48.96 7.51 -13.25
N ARG A 5 -47.88 6.74 -13.19
CA ARG A 5 -46.83 6.41 -14.16
C ARG A 5 -47.29 5.90 -15.54
N LYS A 6 -46.44 6.13 -16.54
CA LYS A 6 -46.17 5.28 -17.73
C LYS A 6 -44.65 5.42 -17.97
N GLY A 7 -43.79 4.41 -18.02
CA GLY A 7 -43.91 3.08 -18.60
C GLY A 7 -43.13 3.08 -19.91
N VAL A 8 -41.82 2.79 -19.89
CA VAL A 8 -41.05 2.41 -21.08
C VAL A 8 -40.22 1.19 -20.70
N CYS A 9 -40.62 0.06 -21.27
CA CYS A 9 -39.99 -1.25 -21.17
C CYS A 9 -39.32 -1.47 -22.53
N ILE A 10 -37.98 -1.48 -22.59
CA ILE A 10 -37.27 -1.88 -23.81
C ILE A 10 -36.58 -3.21 -23.51
N ILE A 11 -37.23 -4.26 -24.01
CA ILE A 11 -36.74 -5.62 -24.12
C ILE A 11 -36.05 -5.70 -25.49
N VAL A 12 -34.75 -5.96 -25.52
CA VAL A 12 -34.10 -6.53 -26.71
C VAL A 12 -33.38 -7.79 -26.25
N LEU A 13 -33.90 -8.91 -26.72
CA LEU A 13 -33.41 -10.26 -26.50
C LEU A 13 -32.89 -10.80 -27.83
N TRP A 14 -31.92 -11.73 -27.71
CA TRP A 14 -31.31 -12.60 -28.71
C TRP A 14 -30.20 -11.96 -29.56
N GLY A 15 -28.96 -12.45 -29.60
CA GLY A 15 -28.38 -13.70 -29.09
C GLY A 15 -27.31 -14.11 -30.09
N MET A 16 -26.11 -14.51 -29.65
CA MET A 16 -25.23 -15.42 -30.38
C MET A 16 -24.09 -15.90 -29.48
N ILE A 17 -23.98 -17.22 -29.46
CA ILE A 17 -23.05 -18.05 -28.71
C ILE A 17 -21.67 -17.92 -29.35
N PHE A 18 -20.65 -17.58 -28.55
CA PHE A 18 -19.26 -17.90 -28.86
C PHE A 18 -18.79 -18.99 -27.91
N THR A 19 -18.74 -20.21 -28.46
CA THR A 19 -18.05 -21.36 -27.89
C THR A 19 -16.54 -21.15 -27.97
N GLY A 20 -15.92 -21.06 -26.79
CA GLY A 20 -14.70 -21.79 -26.44
C GLY A 20 -13.35 -21.25 -26.90
N CYS A 21 -12.61 -20.67 -25.97
CA CYS A 21 -11.29 -21.23 -25.64
C CYS A 21 -11.14 -21.23 -24.12
N ALA A 22 -10.82 -22.40 -23.57
CA ALA A 22 -10.55 -22.60 -22.17
C ALA A 22 -9.30 -21.81 -21.75
N SER A 23 -9.47 -20.88 -20.81
CA SER A 23 -8.43 -20.56 -19.84
C SER A 23 -9.06 -20.66 -18.46
N SER A 24 -8.71 -21.74 -17.79
CA SER A 24 -8.88 -21.97 -16.38
C SER A 24 -8.22 -20.83 -15.59
N GLY A 25 -9.05 -20.00 -14.96
CA GLY A 25 -8.58 -18.92 -14.10
C GLY A 25 -9.74 -18.26 -13.40
N GLY A 26 -10.59 -19.06 -12.75
CA GLY A 26 -11.60 -18.54 -11.83
C GLY A 26 -10.91 -17.93 -10.61
N GLY A 27 -10.51 -16.67 -10.70
CA GLY A 27 -10.22 -15.85 -9.54
C GLY A 27 -11.52 -15.64 -8.78
N LYS A 28 -11.86 -16.57 -7.89
CA LYS A 28 -12.90 -16.34 -6.90
C LYS A 28 -12.39 -15.20 -6.03
N SER A 29 -13.07 -14.06 -6.07
CA SER A 29 -12.88 -13.01 -5.08
C SER A 29 -13.17 -13.64 -3.71
N VAL A 30 -12.10 -13.97 -2.98
CA VAL A 30 -12.20 -14.45 -1.61
C VAL A 30 -12.69 -13.27 -0.77
N PRO A 31 -13.73 -13.41 0.07
CA PRO A 31 -14.10 -12.33 0.96
C PRO A 31 -12.89 -12.01 1.86
N SER A 32 -12.59 -10.73 2.06
CA SER A 32 -11.40 -10.20 2.76
C SER A 32 -11.15 -10.85 4.14
N ASN A 33 -12.21 -11.37 4.80
CA ASN A 33 -12.11 -12.10 6.06
C ASN A 33 -11.59 -13.55 5.96
N ALA A 34 -11.55 -14.16 4.77
CA ALA A 34 -11.06 -15.52 4.56
C ALA A 34 -9.55 -15.58 4.30
N MET A 35 -8.94 -14.47 3.87
CA MET A 35 -7.47 -14.38 3.70
C MET A 35 -6.74 -14.46 5.04
N GLY A 36 -7.34 -13.94 6.13
CA GLY A 36 -6.81 -14.06 7.50
C GLY A 36 -6.89 -15.47 8.11
N ILE A 37 -7.62 -16.40 7.47
CA ILE A 37 -7.81 -17.78 7.97
C ILE A 37 -6.79 -18.75 7.33
N LEU A 38 -6.18 -18.40 6.19
CA LEU A 38 -5.34 -19.33 5.41
C LEU A 38 -3.83 -19.17 5.65
N TRP A 39 -3.40 -18.08 6.28
CA TRP A 39 -2.03 -17.87 6.72
C TRP A 39 -2.14 -17.40 8.17
N GLY A 40 -1.49 -18.06 9.12
CA GLY A 40 -1.49 -17.67 10.54
C GLY A 40 -0.75 -16.36 10.82
N LYS A 41 -1.02 -15.31 10.04
CA LYS A 41 -0.54 -13.95 10.19
C LYS A 41 -1.77 -13.04 10.28
N ASP A 42 -1.95 -12.44 11.44
CA ASP A 42 -3.06 -11.52 11.70
C ASP A 42 -2.80 -10.20 10.95
N TYR A 43 -3.52 -9.97 9.86
CA TYR A 43 -3.59 -8.69 9.15
C TYR A 43 -4.79 -7.91 9.65
N GLU A 44 -4.61 -6.62 9.90
CA GLU A 44 -5.61 -5.74 10.48
C GLU A 44 -6.00 -4.64 9.49
N LYS A 45 -7.21 -4.09 9.69
CA LYS A 45 -7.74 -3.02 8.84
C LYS A 45 -7.21 -1.63 9.18
N SER A 46 -6.69 -1.45 10.38
CA SER A 46 -6.13 -0.19 10.89
C SER A 46 -4.70 -0.45 11.35
N TYR A 47 -3.79 -0.65 10.40
CA TYR A 47 -2.43 -1.09 10.66
C TYR A 47 -1.38 0.02 10.48
N TRP A 48 -1.77 1.18 9.93
CA TRP A 48 -0.81 2.22 9.60
C TRP A 48 -0.30 2.92 10.86
N PRO A 49 1.02 3.05 11.07
CA PRO A 49 1.56 3.69 12.27
C PRO A 49 1.19 5.17 12.38
N GLU A 50 0.72 5.60 13.54
CA GLU A 50 0.46 7.01 13.86
C GLU A 50 1.74 7.72 14.34
N ASN A 51 2.78 7.74 13.49
CA ASN A 51 4.03 8.42 13.80
C ASN A 51 4.40 9.50 12.77
N GLU A 52 5.27 10.43 13.17
CA GLU A 52 5.71 11.54 12.31
C GLU A 52 6.36 11.04 11.02
N MET A 53 7.05 9.90 11.06
CA MET A 53 7.73 9.29 9.91
C MET A 53 6.74 8.73 8.87
N ALA A 54 5.69 8.06 9.31
CA ALA A 54 4.65 7.49 8.47
C ALA A 54 3.83 8.59 7.79
N SER A 55 3.76 9.78 8.40
CA SER A 55 3.14 10.98 7.82
C SER A 55 3.95 11.61 6.67
N LEU A 56 5.22 11.22 6.47
CA LEU A 56 6.06 11.71 5.37
C LEU A 56 5.69 11.10 4.01
N ILE A 57 5.02 9.95 4.02
CA ILE A 57 4.54 9.23 2.84
C ILE A 57 3.00 9.13 2.91
N PRO A 58 2.30 8.94 1.79
CA PRO A 58 0.85 8.77 1.85
C PRO A 58 0.51 7.44 2.51
N GLU A 59 -0.59 7.39 3.26
CA GLU A 59 -1.17 6.12 3.71
C GLU A 59 -1.58 5.30 2.47
N PRO A 60 -1.25 4.00 2.40
CA PRO A 60 -1.69 3.14 1.31
C PRO A 60 -3.23 3.01 1.29
N GLU A 61 -3.84 2.95 0.10
CA GLU A 61 -5.30 2.77 -0.04
C GLU A 61 -5.80 1.37 0.38
N PHE A 62 -4.94 0.50 0.90
CA PHE A 62 -5.25 -0.90 1.17
C PHE A 62 -5.77 -1.11 2.59
N ASP A 63 -6.85 -1.88 2.67
CA ASP A 63 -7.60 -2.17 3.90
C ASP A 63 -6.99 -3.30 4.75
N LEU A 64 -5.86 -3.91 4.37
CA LEU A 64 -5.24 -4.99 5.12
C LEU A 64 -3.73 -4.83 5.21
N GLY A 65 -3.22 -4.79 6.43
CA GLY A 65 -1.78 -4.71 6.66
C GLY A 65 -1.39 -5.15 8.07
N ARG A 66 -0.09 -5.23 8.30
CA ARG A 66 0.49 -5.68 9.57
C ARG A 66 1.75 -4.88 9.85
N VAL A 67 1.82 -4.28 11.02
CA VAL A 67 3.07 -3.70 11.53
C VAL A 67 4.02 -4.85 11.87
N GLU A 68 5.17 -4.89 11.21
CA GLU A 68 6.23 -5.84 11.51
C GLU A 68 7.05 -5.37 12.71
N TRP A 69 7.36 -4.08 12.75
CA TRP A 69 7.99 -3.38 13.86
C TRP A 69 7.82 -1.87 13.71
N GLU A 70 7.87 -1.18 14.84
CA GLU A 70 7.85 0.27 14.93
C GLU A 70 8.80 0.73 16.04
N SER A 71 9.52 1.81 15.80
CA SER A 71 10.43 2.42 16.75
C SER A 71 10.65 3.90 16.44
N GLU A 72 11.37 4.61 17.30
CA GLU A 72 11.83 5.97 17.03
C GLU A 72 12.81 6.07 15.84
N TYR A 73 13.44 4.97 15.44
CA TYR A 73 14.43 4.92 14.37
C TYR A 73 13.86 4.51 13.01
N GLY A 74 12.58 4.15 12.95
CA GLY A 74 11.94 3.68 11.74
C GLY A 74 10.78 2.74 12.01
N PHE A 75 10.17 2.26 10.93
CA PHE A 75 9.10 1.26 10.99
C PHE A 75 9.16 0.35 9.77
N ALA A 76 8.50 -0.81 9.89
CA ALA A 76 8.15 -1.61 8.74
C ALA A 76 6.75 -2.20 8.84
N VAL A 77 6.07 -2.23 7.69
CA VAL A 77 4.69 -2.64 7.54
C VAL A 77 4.57 -3.53 6.31
N SER A 78 3.86 -4.64 6.46
CA SER A 78 3.46 -5.52 5.37
C SER A 78 2.02 -5.18 4.98
N VAL A 79 1.80 -4.80 3.73
CA VAL A 79 0.48 -4.45 3.18
C VAL A 79 0.03 -5.55 2.22
N ALA A 80 -1.16 -6.11 2.42
CA ALA A 80 -1.70 -7.19 1.61
C ALA A 80 -2.64 -6.68 0.50
N GLU A 81 -3.07 -7.59 -0.37
CA GLU A 81 -4.03 -7.34 -1.46
C GLU A 81 -3.53 -6.29 -2.48
N ILE A 82 -2.23 -6.28 -2.76
CA ILE A 82 -1.63 -5.40 -3.77
C ILE A 82 -1.92 -5.95 -5.17
N HIS A 83 -2.71 -5.24 -5.97
CA HIS A 83 -2.98 -5.64 -7.35
C HIS A 83 -1.93 -5.15 -8.35
N GLU A 84 -1.99 -5.66 -9.58
CA GLU A 84 -1.08 -5.26 -10.65
C GLU A 84 -1.12 -3.74 -10.88
N GLY A 85 0.05 -3.12 -10.88
CA GLY A 85 0.21 -1.67 -11.08
C GLY A 85 0.00 -0.81 -9.83
N GLU A 86 -0.62 -1.34 -8.77
CA GLU A 86 -0.84 -0.60 -7.52
C GLU A 86 0.48 -0.26 -6.81
N PHE A 87 1.43 -1.20 -6.79
CA PHE A 87 2.80 -0.95 -6.34
C PHE A 87 3.43 0.25 -7.07
N ASN A 88 3.25 0.33 -8.39
CA ASN A 88 3.83 1.41 -9.20
C ASN A 88 3.18 2.76 -8.91
N LYS A 89 1.86 2.79 -8.68
CA LYS A 89 1.14 4.00 -8.27
C LYS A 89 1.62 4.48 -6.91
N TYR A 90 1.73 3.57 -5.94
CA TYR A 90 2.19 3.91 -4.60
C TYR A 90 3.64 4.41 -4.60
N ALA A 91 4.55 3.74 -5.33
CA ALA A 91 5.93 4.20 -5.49
C ALA A 91 6.00 5.60 -6.15
N ALA A 92 5.14 5.90 -7.11
CA ALA A 92 5.07 7.23 -7.72
C ALA A 92 4.55 8.30 -6.75
N ALA A 93 3.60 7.96 -5.88
CA ALA A 93 3.11 8.87 -4.85
C ALA A 93 4.20 9.19 -3.81
N CYS A 94 4.97 8.18 -3.37
CA CYS A 94 6.14 8.38 -2.51
C CYS A 94 7.19 9.28 -3.17
N TYR A 95 7.46 9.07 -4.46
CA TYR A 95 8.37 9.93 -5.23
C TYR A 95 7.90 11.39 -5.24
N GLN A 96 6.60 11.63 -5.47
CA GLN A 96 6.00 12.98 -5.46
C GLN A 96 6.04 13.64 -4.08
N LYS A 97 6.10 12.87 -2.99
CA LYS A 97 6.29 13.38 -1.62
C LYS A 97 7.73 13.79 -1.29
N GLY A 98 8.66 13.61 -2.24
CA GLY A 98 10.05 14.05 -2.08
C GLY A 98 11.04 12.93 -1.79
N PHE A 99 10.61 11.66 -1.86
CA PHE A 99 11.52 10.50 -1.87
C PHE A 99 12.05 10.30 -3.30
N ASN A 100 12.89 11.22 -3.75
CA ASN A 100 13.42 11.27 -5.12
C ASN A 100 14.94 11.44 -5.17
N ILE A 101 15.61 11.44 -4.01
CA ILE A 101 17.07 11.52 -3.92
C ILE A 101 17.63 10.10 -3.94
N ASN A 102 18.72 9.88 -4.68
CA ASN A 102 19.40 8.59 -4.77
C ASN A 102 18.43 7.41 -5.09
N TYR A 103 17.41 7.69 -5.90
CA TYR A 103 16.34 6.73 -6.12
C TYR A 103 16.78 5.58 -7.02
N GLN A 104 16.32 4.38 -6.71
CA GLN A 104 16.40 3.22 -7.58
C GLN A 104 15.03 2.58 -7.66
N LYS A 105 14.64 2.17 -8.87
CA LYS A 105 13.37 1.51 -9.11
C LYS A 105 13.55 0.33 -10.06
N GLY A 106 13.03 -0.82 -9.66
CA GLY A 106 12.82 -1.97 -10.52
C GLY A 106 11.33 -2.27 -10.71
N SER A 107 11.03 -3.44 -11.28
CA SER A 107 9.65 -3.92 -11.41
C SER A 107 9.02 -4.28 -10.07
N ALA A 108 9.82 -4.76 -9.11
CA ALA A 108 9.35 -5.28 -7.82
C ALA A 108 9.91 -4.52 -6.60
N PHE A 109 10.64 -3.43 -6.81
CA PHE A 109 11.23 -2.67 -5.72
C PHE A 109 11.37 -1.19 -6.06
N PHE A 110 11.39 -0.37 -5.02
CA PHE A 110 11.69 1.04 -5.07
C PHE A 110 12.44 1.41 -3.79
N CYS A 111 13.55 2.12 -3.90
CA CYS A 111 14.19 2.74 -2.76
C CYS A 111 14.59 4.17 -3.12
N ALA A 112 14.48 5.07 -2.15
CA ALA A 112 14.84 6.47 -2.32
C ALA A 112 15.02 7.15 -0.96
N ASP A 113 15.80 8.22 -0.98
CA ASP A 113 15.98 9.12 0.14
C ASP A 113 15.12 10.37 -0.03
N ASN A 114 14.73 11.00 1.07
CA ASN A 114 14.22 12.37 1.06
C ASN A 114 15.32 13.38 1.41
N LYS A 115 15.01 14.68 1.28
CA LYS A 115 15.95 15.78 1.60
C LYS A 115 16.42 15.81 3.06
N GLU A 116 15.66 15.21 3.97
CA GLU A 116 15.94 15.15 5.40
C GLU A 116 16.77 13.91 5.77
N GLY A 117 17.06 13.05 4.79
CA GLY A 117 17.89 11.84 4.92
C GLY A 117 17.12 10.60 5.36
N TYR A 118 15.79 10.62 5.40
CA TYR A 118 14.99 9.42 5.62
C TYR A 118 15.11 8.48 4.42
N HIS A 119 15.25 7.18 4.70
CA HIS A 119 15.43 6.16 3.69
C HIS A 119 14.17 5.31 3.57
N LEU A 120 13.53 5.35 2.40
CA LEU A 120 12.34 4.56 2.09
C LEU A 120 12.72 3.34 1.25
N ILE A 121 12.22 2.18 1.66
CA ILE A 121 12.34 0.91 0.94
C ILE A 121 10.93 0.34 0.74
N LEU A 122 10.57 0.14 -0.52
CA LEU A 122 9.37 -0.57 -0.94
C LEU A 122 9.78 -1.83 -1.69
N LYS A 123 9.17 -2.97 -1.35
CA LYS A 123 9.36 -4.23 -2.07
C LYS A 123 8.02 -4.92 -2.25
N THR A 124 7.78 -5.49 -3.42
CA THR A 124 6.65 -6.40 -3.64
C THR A 124 7.20 -7.79 -3.95
N GLY A 125 6.52 -8.82 -3.47
CA GLY A 125 6.94 -10.21 -3.62
C GLY A 125 5.85 -11.10 -4.20
N GLU A 126 6.06 -12.41 -4.06
CA GLU A 126 5.02 -13.40 -4.28
C GLU A 126 3.93 -13.27 -3.20
N ASN A 127 2.68 -13.49 -3.57
CA ASN A 127 1.47 -13.39 -2.72
C ASN A 127 0.87 -11.98 -2.54
N ASP A 128 1.06 -11.07 -3.49
CA ASP A 128 0.35 -9.76 -3.51
C ASP A 128 0.57 -8.95 -2.22
N ILE A 129 1.77 -9.03 -1.64
CA ILE A 129 2.19 -8.29 -0.44
C ILE A 129 3.26 -7.26 -0.80
N MET A 130 3.06 -6.03 -0.35
CA MET A 130 4.03 -4.95 -0.40
C MET A 130 4.61 -4.72 1.00
N TYR A 131 5.93 -4.82 1.09
CA TYR A 131 6.69 -4.44 2.25
C TYR A 131 7.09 -2.97 2.15
N VAL A 132 6.66 -2.18 3.13
CA VAL A 132 7.02 -0.78 3.30
C VAL A 132 7.94 -0.67 4.50
N ARG A 133 9.12 -0.09 4.31
CA ARG A 133 10.05 0.20 5.40
C ARG A 133 10.56 1.63 5.28
N MET A 134 10.55 2.34 6.40
CA MET A 134 11.16 3.64 6.53
C MET A 134 12.22 3.57 7.63
N ASP A 135 13.43 3.98 7.32
CA ASP A 135 14.48 4.18 8.29
C ASP A 135 14.70 5.69 8.49
N SER A 136 14.84 6.11 9.74
CA SER A 136 15.28 7.45 10.08
C SER A 136 16.64 7.74 9.45
N PRO A 137 16.96 9.02 9.13
CA PRO A 137 18.32 9.40 8.80
C PRO A 137 19.23 8.92 9.92
N TRP A 138 20.32 8.22 9.56
CA TRP A 138 21.31 7.77 10.53
C TRP A 138 21.72 8.93 11.45
N ARG A 139 21.15 8.96 12.66
CA ARG A 139 21.61 9.85 13.73
C ARG A 139 22.84 9.21 14.35
N CYS A 140 23.99 9.31 13.69
CA CYS A 140 25.23 9.20 14.42
C CYS A 140 25.36 10.43 15.36
N GLY A 141 24.81 10.32 16.58
CA GLY A 141 25.30 11.11 17.72
C GLY A 141 24.86 12.57 17.86
N ASN A 142 23.56 12.89 17.73
CA ASN A 142 23.06 14.21 18.17
C ASN A 142 22.69 14.28 19.66
N ASP A 143 23.10 13.31 20.49
CA ASP A 143 23.04 13.42 21.96
C ASP A 143 24.33 14.04 22.57
N TRP A 144 25.24 14.57 21.76
CA TRP A 144 26.43 15.28 22.26
C TRP A 144 26.36 16.81 22.20
N ASN A 145 25.25 17.39 21.71
CA ASN A 145 25.11 18.86 21.59
C ASN A 145 23.86 19.47 22.27
N VAL A 146 23.24 18.79 23.24
CA VAL A 146 22.26 19.42 24.16
C VAL A 146 22.88 20.03 25.42
N ARG A 147 24.21 20.22 25.44
CA ARG A 147 24.90 21.06 26.44
C ARG A 147 25.53 22.28 25.80
N GLU A 148 24.74 23.21 25.24
CA GLU A 148 25.21 24.60 25.05
C GLU A 148 24.13 25.60 24.58
N ILE A 149 22.91 25.61 25.18
CA ILE A 149 22.10 26.85 25.15
C ILE A 149 21.32 27.04 26.45
N HIS A 150 22.05 27.15 27.56
CA HIS A 150 21.65 28.03 28.66
C HIS A 150 22.87 28.92 28.94
N ASN A 151 22.90 30.05 28.24
CA ASN A 151 23.61 31.25 28.68
C ASN A 151 22.66 32.03 29.59
#